data_AF-A0A2N4U9Y7-F1
#
_entry.id   AF-A0A2N4U9Y7-F1
#
_cell.length_a   1.000
_cell.length_b   1.000
_cell.length_c   1.000
_cell.angle_alpha   90.00
_cell.angle_beta   90.00
_cell.angle_gamma   90.00
#
_symmetry.space_group_name_H-M   'P 1'
#
loop_
_entity.id
_entity.type
_entity.pdbx_description
1 polymer ?
#
loop_
_entity_poly.entity_id
_entity_poly.type
_entity_poly.pdbx_seq_one_letter_code
_entity_poly.pdbx_strand_id
1 'polypeptide(L)'
;MNAMQSRFSRTFLSMLAGPIIWAAHYLSIYTVNGIACARPALHGTWAGIPVSSWIIIAASLLALVAMALVYLRQRTRMPPMENPGFLPWLAGALSLLSGVAVVWETIPVLLLPACA
;
A
#
# COMPACT_ATOMS: atom_id res chain seq x y z
N MET A 1 -16.21 -24.03 11.59
CA MET A 1 -16.35 -22.65 11.06
C MET A 1 -17.18 -22.73 9.78
N ASN A 2 -18.39 -22.17 9.77
CA ASN A 2 -19.37 -22.39 8.70
C ASN A 2 -18.89 -21.82 7.36
N ALA A 3 -19.13 -22.53 6.25
CA ALA A 3 -18.67 -22.17 4.90
C ALA A 3 -19.16 -20.79 4.41
N MET A 4 -20.25 -20.27 4.97
CA MET A 4 -20.72 -18.89 4.75
C MET A 4 -19.79 -17.84 5.37
N GLN A 5 -19.29 -18.10 6.58
CA GLN A 5 -18.44 -17.16 7.32
C GLN A 5 -17.08 -16.98 6.62
N SER A 6 -16.54 -18.06 6.04
CA SER A 6 -15.28 -17.99 5.29
C SER A 6 -15.38 -17.23 3.96
N ARG A 7 -16.54 -17.28 3.27
CA ARG A 7 -16.80 -16.48 2.06
C ARG A 7 -16.94 -15.00 2.39
N PHE A 8 -17.71 -14.67 3.43
CA PHE A 8 -17.88 -13.27 3.86
C PHE A 8 -16.54 -12.64 4.24
N SER A 9 -15.73 -13.30 5.09
CA SER A 9 -14.41 -12.80 5.48
C SER A 9 -13.50 -12.60 4.28
N ARG A 10 -13.47 -13.52 3.31
CA ARG A 10 -12.66 -13.36 2.09
C ARG A 10 -13.09 -12.17 1.24
N THR A 11 -14.39 -11.96 1.05
CA THR A 11 -14.90 -10.80 0.30
C THR A 11 -14.58 -9.50 1.01
N PHE A 12 -14.76 -9.45 2.33
CA PHE A 12 -14.44 -8.28 3.14
C PHE A 12 -12.94 -7.93 3.11
N LEU A 13 -12.07 -8.94 3.33
CA LEU A 13 -10.61 -8.78 3.18
C LEU A 13 -10.21 -8.36 1.77
N SER A 14 -10.92 -8.84 0.75
CA SER A 14 -10.68 -8.47 -0.64
C SER A 14 -10.96 -6.98 -0.87
N MET A 15 -12.08 -6.47 -0.36
CA MET A 15 -12.44 -5.04 -0.43
C MET A 15 -11.46 -4.14 0.32
N LEU A 16 -10.95 -4.60 1.46
CA LEU A 16 -9.98 -3.87 2.28
C LEU A 16 -8.53 -4.02 1.80
N ALA A 17 -8.27 -4.74 0.71
CA ALA A 17 -6.90 -5.03 0.31
C ALA A 17 -6.09 -3.76 0.00
N GLY A 18 -6.70 -2.77 -0.68
CA GLY A 18 -6.09 -1.45 -0.90
C GLY A 18 -5.67 -0.77 0.42
N PRO A 19 -6.61 -0.53 1.35
CA PRO A 19 -6.33 0.03 2.67
C PRO A 19 -5.29 -0.76 3.48
N ILE A 20 -5.32 -2.10 3.44
CA ILE A 20 -4.35 -2.94 4.15
C ILE A 20 -2.94 -2.78 3.55
N ILE A 21 -2.81 -2.76 2.22
CA ILE A 21 -1.53 -2.54 1.54
C ILE A 21 -0.99 -1.15 1.88
N TRP A 22 -1.86 -0.12 1.88
CA TRP A 22 -1.48 1.23 2.27
C TRP A 22 -1.00 1.27 3.73
N ALA A 23 -1.73 0.68 4.68
CA ALA A 23 -1.31 0.66 6.08
C ALA A 23 0.04 -0.05 6.28
N ALA A 24 0.27 -1.16 5.58
CA ALA A 24 1.56 -1.85 5.59
C ALA A 24 2.69 -0.98 5.00
N HIS A 25 2.38 -0.25 3.92
CA HIS A 25 3.32 0.68 3.30
C HIS A 25 3.68 1.84 4.24
N TYR A 26 2.69 2.50 4.85
CA TYR A 26 2.90 3.57 5.82
C TYR A 26 3.76 3.12 7.00
N LEU A 27 3.46 1.94 7.57
CA LEU A 27 4.27 1.35 8.64
C LEU A 27 5.72 1.10 8.20
N SER A 28 5.91 0.70 6.94
CA SER A 28 7.24 0.48 6.37
C SER A 28 8.01 1.79 6.25
N ILE A 29 7.38 2.87 5.75
CA ILE A 29 7.98 4.22 5.72
C ILE A 29 8.44 4.63 7.12
N TYR A 30 7.54 4.54 8.09
CA TYR A 30 7.82 4.97 9.46
C TYR A 30 8.98 4.18 10.08
N THR A 31 9.00 2.87 9.86
CA THR A 31 10.06 1.98 10.35
C THR A 31 11.41 2.31 9.71
N VAL A 32 11.45 2.50 8.38
CA VAL A 32 12.68 2.83 7.65
C VAL A 32 13.25 4.16 8.12
N ASN A 33 12.41 5.19 8.26
CA ASN A 33 12.84 6.50 8.76
C ASN A 33 13.31 6.43 10.21
N GLY A 34 12.59 5.73 11.09
CA GLY A 34 12.99 5.54 12.48
C GLY A 34 14.35 4.85 12.63
N ILE A 35 14.60 3.80 11.83
CA ILE A 35 15.90 3.10 11.81
C ILE A 35 17.00 4.00 11.25
N ALA A 36 16.74 4.70 10.15
CA ALA A 36 17.71 5.58 9.51
C ALA A 36 18.17 6.67 10.48
N CYS A 37 17.23 7.33 11.17
CA CYS A 37 17.57 8.42 12.10
C CYS A 37 18.18 7.94 13.42
N ALA A 38 17.88 6.71 13.85
CA ALA A 38 18.53 6.12 15.03
C ALA A 38 19.96 5.63 14.76
N ARG A 39 20.36 5.48 13.50
CA ARG A 39 21.65 4.85 13.12
C ARG A 39 22.43 5.71 12.13
N PRO A 40 23.32 6.59 12.60
CA PRO A 40 24.16 7.43 11.74
C PRO A 40 24.99 6.66 10.70
N ALA A 41 25.39 5.43 11.01
CA ALA A 41 26.10 4.54 10.08
C ALA A 41 25.28 4.17 8.82
N LEU A 42 23.96 4.39 8.83
CA LEU A 42 23.05 4.12 7.71
C LEU A 42 22.70 5.39 6.91
N HIS A 43 23.33 6.55 7.19
CA HIS A 43 23.13 7.80 6.44
C HIS A 43 23.80 7.79 5.04
N GLY A 44 24.04 6.61 4.48
CA GLY A 44 24.61 6.47 3.15
C GLY A 44 23.70 7.13 2.10
N THR A 45 24.33 7.74 1.10
CA THR A 45 23.64 8.30 -0.06
C THR A 45 24.00 7.49 -1.31
N TRP A 46 23.05 7.38 -2.22
CA TRP A 46 23.24 6.77 -3.53
C TRP A 46 22.58 7.65 -4.58
N ALA A 47 23.33 7.99 -5.63
CA ALA A 47 22.92 8.98 -6.64
C ALA A 47 22.49 10.34 -6.03
N GLY A 48 23.12 10.75 -4.92
CA GLY A 48 22.80 12.01 -4.23
C GLY A 48 21.54 11.97 -3.35
N ILE A 49 20.89 10.81 -3.23
CA ILE A 49 19.65 10.62 -2.46
C ILE A 49 19.92 9.64 -1.30
N PRO A 50 19.34 9.84 -0.09
CA PRO A 50 19.49 8.88 1.01
C PRO A 50 19.06 7.47 0.63
N VAL A 51 19.79 6.45 1.10
CA VAL A 51 19.42 5.04 0.84
C VAL A 51 18.02 4.72 1.40
N SER A 52 17.63 5.32 2.54
CA SER A 52 16.28 5.21 3.09
C SER A 52 15.20 5.67 2.11
N SER A 53 15.44 6.76 1.38
CA SER A 53 14.53 7.27 0.35
C SER A 53 14.34 6.28 -0.79
N TRP A 54 15.41 5.63 -1.25
CA TRP A 54 15.33 4.58 -2.28
C TRP A 54 14.51 3.38 -1.82
N ILE A 55 14.66 2.96 -0.57
CA ILE A 55 13.86 1.88 0.02
C ILE A 55 12.37 2.26 0.02
N ILE A 56 12.05 3.51 0.41
CA ILE A 56 10.67 3.99 0.42
C ILE A 56 10.09 4.04 -1.00
N ILE A 57 10.84 4.56 -1.98
CA ILE A 57 10.40 4.60 -3.39
C ILE A 57 10.11 3.18 -3.90
N ALA A 58 11.01 2.23 -3.63
CA ALA A 58 10.80 0.83 -4.01
C ALA A 58 9.56 0.23 -3.33
N ALA A 59 9.36 0.49 -2.04
CA ALA A 59 8.17 0.05 -1.31
C ALA A 59 6.87 0.68 -1.84
N SER A 60 6.94 1.93 -2.31
CA SER A 60 5.81 2.66 -2.90
C SER A 60 5.40 2.04 -4.23
N LEU A 61 6.38 1.78 -5.11
CA LEU A 61 6.15 1.08 -6.38
C LEU A 61 5.56 -0.32 -6.15
N LEU A 62 6.12 -1.07 -5.18
CA LEU A 62 5.61 -2.38 -4.82
C LEU A 62 4.17 -2.32 -4.34
N ALA A 63 3.83 -1.35 -3.49
CA ALA A 63 2.47 -1.15 -2.97
C ALA A 63 1.47 -0.86 -4.11
N LEU A 64 1.80 0.05 -5.01
CA LEU A 64 0.94 0.40 -6.15
C LEU A 64 0.73 -0.79 -7.09
N VAL A 65 1.81 -1.51 -7.42
CA VAL A 65 1.73 -2.73 -8.24
C VAL A 65 0.90 -3.80 -7.54
N ALA A 66 1.10 -4.01 -6.24
CA ALA A 66 0.31 -4.96 -5.46
C ALA A 66 -1.18 -4.61 -5.46
N MET A 67 -1.55 -3.34 -5.24
CA MET A 67 -2.95 -2.88 -5.31
C MET A 67 -3.55 -3.14 -6.69
N ALA A 68 -2.83 -2.80 -7.77
CA ALA A 68 -3.29 -3.03 -9.14
C ALA A 68 -3.51 -4.52 -9.44
N LEU A 69 -2.53 -5.37 -9.09
CA LEU A 69 -2.61 -6.82 -9.31
C LEU A 69 -3.75 -7.45 -8.50
N VAL A 70 -3.93 -7.01 -7.25
CA VAL A 70 -5.00 -7.50 -6.38
C VAL A 70 -6.36 -7.10 -6.95
N TYR A 71 -6.54 -5.84 -7.34
CA TYR A 71 -7.78 -5.37 -7.96
C TYR A 71 -8.11 -6.15 -9.24
N LEU A 72 -7.15 -6.32 -10.15
CA LEU A 72 -7.34 -7.07 -11.40
C LEU A 72 -7.72 -8.53 -11.13
N ARG A 73 -7.06 -9.19 -10.19
CA ARG A 73 -7.36 -10.59 -9.80
C ARG A 73 -8.72 -10.75 -9.16
N GLN A 74 -9.16 -9.77 -8.36
CA GLN A 74 -10.44 -9.84 -7.67
C GLN A 74 -11.61 -9.51 -8.61
N ARG A 75 -11.42 -8.56 -9.54
CA ARG A 75 -12.44 -8.17 -10.51
C ARG A 75 -12.97 -9.35 -11.32
N THR A 76 -12.14 -10.35 -11.61
CA THR A 76 -12.54 -11.56 -12.34
C THR A 76 -13.12 -12.67 -11.45
N ARG A 77 -13.05 -12.56 -10.12
CA ARG A 77 -13.41 -13.64 -9.16
C ARG A 77 -14.57 -13.29 -8.25
N MET A 78 -15.08 -12.05 -8.29
CA MET A 78 -16.20 -11.64 -7.44
C MET A 78 -17.51 -12.29 -7.90
N PRO A 79 -18.29 -12.90 -6.99
CA PRO A 79 -19.58 -13.47 -7.33
C PRO A 79 -20.58 -12.34 -7.69
N PRO A 80 -21.48 -12.57 -8.66
CA PRO A 80 -22.56 -11.63 -8.96
C PRO A 80 -23.50 -11.54 -7.74
N MET A 81 -23.58 -10.36 -7.13
CA MET A 81 -24.62 -10.02 -6.15
C MET A 81 -25.82 -9.39 -6.86
N GLU A 82 -26.92 -9.11 -6.13
CA GLU A 82 -28.08 -8.39 -6.67
C GLU A 82 -27.70 -7.06 -7.34
N ASN A 83 -26.62 -6.42 -6.89
CA ASN A 83 -25.98 -5.32 -7.61
C ASN A 83 -24.52 -5.70 -7.99
N PRO A 84 -24.30 -6.24 -9.21
CA PRO A 84 -23.01 -6.83 -9.60
C PRO A 84 -21.87 -5.81 -9.71
N GLY A 85 -22.17 -4.51 -9.72
CA GLY A 85 -21.18 -3.43 -9.85
C GLY A 85 -20.68 -2.85 -8.53
N PHE A 86 -21.44 -2.96 -7.43
CA PHE A 86 -21.15 -2.20 -6.21
C PHE A 86 -19.84 -2.62 -5.52
N LEU A 87 -19.66 -3.93 -5.27
CA LEU A 87 -18.45 -4.44 -4.62
C LEU A 87 -17.15 -4.16 -5.39
N PRO A 88 -17.05 -4.46 -6.71
CA PRO A 88 -15.84 -4.14 -7.46
C PRO A 88 -15.61 -2.63 -7.59
N TRP A 89 -16.67 -1.82 -7.65
CA TRP A 89 -16.54 -0.37 -7.65
C TRP A 89 -15.99 0.15 -6.31
N LEU A 90 -16.56 -0.30 -5.18
CA LEU A 90 -16.12 0.10 -3.85
C LEU A 90 -14.68 -0.37 -3.57
N ALA A 91 -14.33 -1.61 -3.90
CA ALA A 91 -12.96 -2.11 -3.78
C ALA A 91 -11.98 -1.30 -4.65
N GLY A 92 -12.40 -0.92 -5.87
CA GLY A 92 -11.63 -0.05 -6.75
C GLY A 92 -11.44 1.36 -6.18
N ALA A 93 -12.51 1.98 -5.67
CA ALA A 93 -12.47 3.31 -5.07
C ALA A 93 -11.56 3.36 -3.82
N LEU A 94 -11.67 2.36 -2.94
CA LEU A 94 -10.78 2.22 -1.78
C LEU A 94 -9.32 2.01 -2.22
N SER A 95 -9.08 1.18 -3.22
CA SER A 95 -7.71 0.96 -3.73
C SER A 95 -7.13 2.21 -4.38
N LEU A 96 -7.94 2.98 -5.11
CA LEU A 96 -7.52 4.25 -5.70
C LEU A 96 -7.19 5.27 -4.61
N LEU A 97 -8.05 5.43 -3.61
CA LEU A 97 -7.82 6.32 -2.47
C LEU A 97 -6.54 5.93 -1.71
N SER A 98 -6.33 4.65 -1.48
CA SER A 98 -5.09 4.12 -0.88
C SER A 98 -3.87 4.39 -1.76
N GLY A 99 -3.98 4.27 -3.08
CA GLY A 99 -2.91 4.62 -4.01
C GLY A 99 -2.56 6.11 -3.96
N VAL A 100 -3.57 6.99 -3.88
CA VAL A 100 -3.36 8.43 -3.68
C VAL A 100 -2.63 8.70 -2.36
N ALA A 101 -3.00 8.00 -1.29
CA ALA A 101 -2.32 8.13 -0.01
C ALA A 101 -0.85 7.68 -0.06
N VAL A 102 -0.55 6.55 -0.74
CA VAL A 102 0.83 6.10 -0.98
C VAL A 102 1.64 7.16 -1.73
N VAL A 103 1.09 7.72 -2.82
CA VAL A 103 1.76 8.77 -3.59
C VAL A 103 2.01 10.00 -2.71
N TRP A 104 1.00 10.42 -1.95
CA TRP A 104 1.08 11.56 -1.05
C TRP A 104 2.17 11.40 0.01
N GLU A 105 2.27 10.22 0.64
CA GLU A 105 3.28 9.90 1.66
C GLU A 105 4.70 9.79 1.08
N THR A 106 4.82 9.52 -0.22
CA THR A 106 6.12 9.41 -0.91
C THR A 106 6.69 10.78 -1.29
N ILE A 107 5.84 11.81 -1.46
CA ILE A 107 6.29 13.16 -1.88
C ILE A 107 7.37 13.74 -0.93
N PRO A 108 7.21 13.73 0.41
CA PRO A 108 8.20 14.30 1.33
C PRO A 108 9.60 13.69 1.17
N VAL A 109 9.71 12.43 0.78
CA VAL A 109 10.97 11.70 0.60
C VAL A 109 11.87 12.31 -0.48
N LEU A 110 11.25 13.03 -1.43
CA LEU A 110 11.95 13.73 -2.53
C LEU A 110 12.27 15.19 -2.19
N LEU A 111 11.59 15.77 -1.20
CA LEU A 111 11.66 17.20 -0.89
C LEU A 111 12.42 17.51 0.40
N LEU A 112 12.44 16.59 1.35
CA LEU A 112 12.95 16.80 2.69
C LEU A 112 14.10 15.82 3.01
N PRO A 113 15.07 16.25 3.83
CA PRO A 113 16.06 15.34 4.39
C PRO A 113 15.37 14.30 5.30
N ALA A 114 15.85 13.06 5.28
CA ALA A 114 15.26 11.98 6.06
C ALA A 114 15.35 12.20 7.58
N CYS A 115 16.42 12.87 8.01
CA CYS A 115 16.71 13.15 9.41
C CYS A 115 17.27 14.58 9.50
N ALA A 116 16.76 15.39 10.42
CA ALA A 116 17.20 16.75 10.70
C ALA A 116 17.48 16.90 12.20
#